data_AF-A0A523RM54-F1
#
_entry.id   AF-A0A523RM54-F1
#
_cell.length_a   1.000
_cell.length_b   1.000
_cell.length_c   1.000
_cell.angle_alpha   90.00
_cell.angle_beta   90.00
_cell.angle_gamma   90.00
#
_symmetry.space_group_name_H-M   'P 1'
#
loop_
_entity.id
_entity.type
_entity.pdbx_description
1 polymer ?
#
loop_
_entity_poly.entity_id
_entity_poly.type
_entity_poly.pdbx_seq_one_letter_code
_entity_poly.pdbx_strand_id
1 'polypeptide(L)'
;MSIDPETKKMFQTLCRVLEALVEYSRLEWKYEMERSTKRLNEDTRNRYKELSKVRYPIQLEELKEQIDEATDLSFATIRPLYLPPLNSQSDFIPLLNLKCWFANDPPKIKLRVGFFGGFDNRGISKPGIGFRFETRHKGDQHDFDHMQLCIGPFDDDKFNKEYLKCPTWLPSNWPAVTTPSKDPVSLLVSMLVSFYGRDILQQFRKINLEKYTKALNYVLE
;
A
#
# COMPACT_ATOMS: atom_id res chain seq x y z
N MET A 1 18.74 -21.44 -9.62
CA MET A 1 19.55 -20.30 -10.08
C MET A 1 20.00 -19.51 -8.86
N SER A 2 21.26 -19.06 -8.79
CA SER A 2 21.71 -18.24 -7.66
C SER A 2 21.11 -16.85 -7.76
N ILE A 3 20.38 -16.40 -6.74
CA ILE A 3 19.84 -15.03 -6.68
C ILE A 3 21.01 -14.06 -6.45
N ASP A 4 21.11 -13.04 -7.29
CA ASP A 4 22.19 -12.07 -7.22
C ASP A 4 22.17 -11.24 -5.92
N PRO A 5 23.33 -10.74 -5.45
CA PRO A 5 23.41 -10.00 -4.20
C PRO A 5 22.60 -8.70 -4.16
N GLU A 6 22.45 -8.00 -5.28
CA GLU A 6 21.69 -6.73 -5.32
C GLU A 6 20.18 -6.98 -5.17
N THR A 7 19.66 -8.05 -5.78
CA THR A 7 18.26 -8.49 -5.59
C THR A 7 17.99 -8.86 -4.14
N LYS A 8 18.89 -9.59 -3.47
CA LYS A 8 18.79 -9.88 -2.03
C LYS A 8 18.74 -8.61 -1.19
N LYS A 9 19.63 -7.66 -1.46
CA LYS A 9 19.68 -6.36 -0.76
C LYS A 9 18.42 -5.53 -1.00
N MET A 10 17.87 -5.59 -2.22
CA MET A 10 16.63 -4.92 -2.58
C MET A 10 15.44 -5.50 -1.82
N PHE A 11 15.34 -6.84 -1.74
CA PHE A 11 14.32 -7.52 -0.94
C PHE A 11 14.43 -7.13 0.54
N GLN A 12 15.63 -7.19 1.13
CA GLN A 12 15.87 -6.75 2.50
C GLN A 12 15.47 -5.29 2.74
N THR A 13 15.71 -4.41 1.76
CA THR A 13 15.30 -3.01 1.85
C THR A 13 13.77 -2.89 1.84
N LEU A 14 13.08 -3.62 0.95
CA LEU A 14 11.61 -3.67 0.91
C LEU A 14 11.05 -4.10 2.27
N CYS A 15 11.55 -5.22 2.82
CA CYS A 15 11.14 -5.75 4.13
C CYS A 15 11.28 -4.70 5.24
N ARG A 16 12.45 -4.04 5.34
CA ARG A 16 12.68 -2.99 6.34
C ARG A 16 11.73 -1.80 6.19
N VAL A 17 11.37 -1.42 4.96
CA VAL A 17 10.38 -0.37 4.71
C VAL A 17 8.99 -0.81 5.18
N LEU A 18 8.59 -2.05 4.90
CA LEU A 18 7.30 -2.60 5.33
C LEU A 18 7.20 -2.71 6.85
N GLU A 19 8.25 -3.18 7.53
CA GLU A 19 8.32 -3.22 8.99
C GLU A 19 8.13 -1.82 9.61
N ALA A 20 8.90 -0.85 9.14
CA ALA A 20 8.81 0.54 9.60
C ALA A 20 7.42 1.14 9.32
N LEU A 21 6.82 0.80 8.17
CA LEU A 21 5.50 1.26 7.80
C LEU A 21 4.40 0.67 8.68
N VAL A 22 4.46 -0.63 9.00
CA VAL A 22 3.52 -1.28 9.92
C VAL A 22 3.63 -0.68 11.32
N GLU A 23 4.84 -0.50 11.82
CA GLU A 23 5.06 0.11 13.14
C GLU A 23 4.53 1.55 13.20
N TYR A 24 4.89 2.38 12.21
CA TYR A 24 4.42 3.75 12.11
C TYR A 24 2.90 3.83 12.00
N SER A 25 2.29 3.04 11.11
CA SER A 25 0.84 3.00 10.93
C SER A 25 0.11 2.59 12.21
N ARG A 26 0.59 1.58 12.92
CA ARG A 26 0.02 1.14 14.20
C ARG A 26 0.02 2.26 15.23
N LEU A 27 1.13 3.00 15.33
CA LEU A 27 1.24 4.13 16.26
C LEU A 27 0.30 5.27 15.88
N GLU A 28 0.21 5.62 14.60
CA GLU A 28 -0.69 6.66 14.10
C GLU A 28 -2.16 6.32 14.33
N TRP A 29 -2.60 5.10 14.00
CA TRP A 29 -3.97 4.67 14.26
C TRP A 29 -4.28 4.63 15.74
N LYS A 30 -3.36 4.13 16.58
CA LYS A 30 -3.54 4.16 18.04
C LYS A 30 -3.70 5.60 18.55
N TYR A 31 -2.80 6.49 18.15
CA TYR A 31 -2.81 7.89 18.53
C TYR A 31 -4.12 8.56 18.15
N GLU A 32 -4.56 8.35 16.90
CA GLU A 32 -5.80 8.90 16.40
C GLU A 32 -6.97 8.41 17.22
N MET A 33 -7.10 7.09 17.42
CA MET A 33 -8.23 6.46 18.09
C MET A 33 -8.34 6.83 19.58
N GLU A 34 -7.23 6.98 20.30
CA GLU A 34 -7.21 7.28 21.74
C GLU A 34 -7.43 8.76 22.05
N ARG A 35 -6.82 9.67 21.29
CA ARG A 35 -6.82 11.10 21.64
C ARG A 35 -7.96 11.91 21.04
N SER A 36 -8.86 11.26 20.29
CA SER A 36 -9.96 11.91 19.58
C SER A 36 -9.52 13.19 18.86
N THR A 37 -8.40 13.10 18.14
CA THR A 37 -7.87 14.25 17.39
C THR A 37 -8.91 14.73 16.36
N LYS A 38 -8.87 16.03 16.06
CA LYS A 38 -9.71 16.64 15.01
C LYS A 38 -9.35 16.14 13.59
N ARG A 39 -8.28 15.35 13.41
CA ARG A 39 -7.89 14.82 12.09
C ARG A 39 -8.91 13.80 11.60
N LEU A 40 -9.24 12.79 12.40
CA LEU A 40 -10.25 11.80 12.04
C LEU A 40 -11.63 12.15 12.60
N ASN A 41 -12.63 12.25 11.73
CA ASN A 41 -14.03 12.33 12.16
C ASN A 41 -14.52 11.01 12.77
N GLU A 42 -15.65 11.10 13.47
CA GLU A 42 -16.27 9.96 14.15
C GLU A 42 -16.62 8.83 13.18
N ASP A 43 -17.10 9.18 11.99
CA ASP A 43 -17.48 8.22 10.95
C ASP A 43 -16.29 7.37 10.50
N THR A 44 -15.13 7.97 10.28
CA THR A 44 -13.91 7.25 9.90
C THR A 44 -13.42 6.37 11.04
N ARG A 45 -13.51 6.83 12.29
CA ARG A 45 -13.15 6.02 13.47
C ARG A 45 -14.06 4.80 13.60
N ASN A 46 -15.36 4.98 13.40
CA ASN A 46 -16.34 3.90 13.43
C ASN A 46 -16.10 2.91 12.28
N ARG A 47 -15.80 3.42 11.08
CA ARG A 47 -15.44 2.60 9.94
C ARG A 47 -14.16 1.80 10.18
N TYR A 48 -13.15 2.40 10.81
CA TYR A 48 -11.92 1.69 11.18
C TYR A 48 -12.20 0.55 12.15
N LYS A 49 -13.01 0.79 13.18
CA LYS A 49 -13.42 -0.26 14.14
C LYS A 49 -14.15 -1.40 13.43
N GLU A 50 -15.05 -1.11 12.50
CA GLU A 50 -15.76 -2.13 11.72
C GLU A 50 -14.80 -2.93 10.82
N LEU A 51 -13.99 -2.24 10.01
CA LEU A 51 -13.02 -2.86 9.12
C LEU A 51 -12.04 -3.74 9.90
N SER A 52 -11.55 -3.29 11.05
CA SER A 52 -10.59 -4.02 11.88
C SER A 52 -11.16 -5.34 12.46
N LYS A 53 -12.48 -5.49 12.54
CA LYS A 53 -13.14 -6.75 12.95
C LYS A 53 -13.16 -7.78 11.84
N VAL A 54 -13.25 -7.33 10.58
CA VAL A 54 -13.37 -8.19 9.40
C VAL A 54 -12.00 -8.47 8.79
N ARG A 55 -11.15 -7.44 8.75
CA ARG A 55 -9.77 -7.46 8.30
C ARG A 55 -8.90 -6.91 9.42
N TYR A 56 -8.45 -7.79 10.30
CA TYR A 56 -7.56 -7.42 11.39
C TYR A 56 -6.25 -6.83 10.82
N PRO A 57 -5.78 -5.67 11.34
CA PRO A 57 -4.49 -5.12 10.95
C PRO A 57 -3.38 -6.13 11.23
N ILE A 58 -2.56 -6.42 10.22
CA ILE A 58 -1.38 -7.27 10.41
C ILE A 58 -0.47 -6.67 11.51
N GLN A 59 -0.03 -7.52 12.44
CA GLN A 59 0.95 -7.13 13.45
C GLN A 59 2.37 -7.23 12.89
N LEU A 60 3.31 -6.49 13.48
CA LEU A 60 4.70 -6.49 13.04
C LEU A 60 5.30 -7.90 13.09
N GLU A 61 4.95 -8.66 14.11
CA GLU A 61 5.50 -10.00 14.33
C GLU A 61 4.94 -10.99 13.30
N GLU A 62 3.65 -10.88 12.96
CA GLU A 62 3.03 -11.66 11.88
C GLU A 62 3.63 -11.32 10.50
N LEU A 63 4.03 -10.07 10.28
CA LEU A 63 4.73 -9.67 9.06
C LEU A 63 6.13 -10.27 9.00
N LYS A 64 6.88 -10.25 10.12
CA LYS A 64 8.21 -10.87 10.18
C LYS A 64 8.16 -12.37 9.94
N GLU A 65 7.20 -13.07 10.55
CA GLU A 65 6.96 -14.49 10.29
C GLU A 65 6.75 -14.75 8.78
N GLN A 66 5.91 -13.95 8.11
CA GLN A 66 5.71 -14.07 6.66
C GLN A 66 6.97 -13.77 5.83
N ILE A 67 7.84 -12.87 6.30
CA ILE A 67 9.12 -12.56 5.65
C ILE A 67 10.11 -13.70 5.87
N ASP A 68 10.14 -14.29 7.07
CA ASP A 68 11.03 -15.40 7.42
C ASP A 68 10.63 -16.70 6.70
N GLU A 69 9.33 -16.90 6.49
CA GLU A 69 8.76 -17.99 5.69
C GLU A 69 8.84 -17.74 4.17
N ALA A 70 9.34 -16.59 3.74
CA ALA A 70 9.41 -16.24 2.32
C ALA A 70 10.30 -17.23 1.56
N THR A 71 9.73 -17.91 0.58
CA THR A 71 10.45 -18.85 -0.27
C THR A 71 10.92 -18.13 -1.53
N ASP A 72 12.18 -18.31 -1.92
CA ASP A 72 12.77 -17.65 -3.11
C ASP A 72 12.56 -16.12 -3.11
N LEU A 73 12.71 -15.49 -1.93
CA LEU A 73 12.49 -14.04 -1.72
C LEU A 73 11.09 -13.59 -2.21
N SER A 74 10.10 -14.44 -2.02
CA SER A 74 8.73 -14.24 -2.47
C SER A 74 7.76 -14.46 -1.32
N PHE A 75 6.84 -13.51 -1.13
CA PHE A 75 5.75 -13.66 -0.18
C PHE A 75 4.55 -12.82 -0.61
N ALA A 76 3.40 -13.11 -0.01
CA ALA A 76 2.18 -12.35 -0.15
C ALA A 76 1.65 -12.05 1.25
N THR A 77 1.17 -10.83 1.46
CA THR A 77 0.60 -10.45 2.75
C THR A 77 -0.72 -11.20 2.93
N ILE A 78 -0.81 -12.06 3.96
CA ILE A 78 -2.02 -12.85 4.25
C ILE A 78 -3.18 -11.92 4.66
N ARG A 79 -2.84 -10.81 5.32
CA ARG A 79 -3.77 -9.76 5.74
C ARG A 79 -3.32 -8.41 5.18
N PRO A 80 -4.27 -7.49 4.95
CA PRO A 80 -3.90 -6.16 4.51
C PRO A 80 -3.10 -5.41 5.57
N LEU A 81 -2.11 -4.66 5.12
CA LEU A 81 -1.42 -3.65 5.91
C LEU A 81 -2.31 -2.42 5.96
N TYR A 82 -2.74 -2.02 7.15
CA TYR A 82 -3.34 -0.69 7.30
C TYR A 82 -2.23 0.32 7.10
N LEU A 83 -2.41 1.24 6.15
CA LEU A 83 -1.49 2.35 5.98
C LEU A 83 -1.88 3.47 6.96
N PRO A 84 -0.96 4.40 7.29
CA PRO A 84 -1.25 5.51 8.19
C PRO A 84 -2.48 6.32 7.73
N PRO A 85 -3.22 6.97 8.65
CA PRO A 85 -4.27 7.90 8.28
C PRO A 85 -3.74 9.00 7.34
N LEU A 86 -4.53 9.35 6.32
CA LEU A 86 -4.17 10.41 5.37
C LEU A 86 -4.33 11.78 6.03
N ASN A 87 -3.37 12.68 5.78
CA ASN A 87 -3.39 14.02 6.38
C ASN A 87 -4.49 14.93 5.80
N SER A 88 -4.68 14.90 4.48
CA SER A 88 -5.63 15.77 3.76
C SER A 88 -6.96 15.09 3.42
N GLN A 89 -7.02 13.76 3.50
CA GLN A 89 -8.16 12.94 3.10
C GLN A 89 -8.53 11.97 4.24
N SER A 90 -8.72 12.53 5.42
CA SER A 90 -9.01 11.81 6.67
C SER A 90 -10.31 11.02 6.67
N ASP A 91 -11.13 11.15 5.63
CA ASP A 91 -12.37 10.41 5.41
C ASP A 91 -12.16 8.99 4.89
N PHE A 92 -10.91 8.63 4.56
CA PHE A 92 -10.57 7.34 3.99
C PHE A 92 -9.60 6.55 4.86
N ILE A 93 -9.80 5.24 4.86
CA ILE A 93 -8.94 4.27 5.53
C ILE A 93 -8.18 3.50 4.44
N PRO A 94 -6.88 3.75 4.26
CA PRO A 94 -6.07 3.08 3.25
C PRO A 94 -5.57 1.72 3.74
N LEU A 95 -5.89 0.66 2.99
CA LEU A 95 -5.41 -0.71 3.22
C LEU A 95 -4.59 -1.17 2.02
N LEU A 96 -3.41 -1.73 2.27
CA LEU A 96 -2.49 -2.27 1.28
C LEU A 96 -2.47 -3.81 1.33
N ASN A 97 -2.63 -4.46 0.18
CA ASN A 97 -2.25 -5.85 -0.03
C ASN A 97 -1.01 -5.89 -0.94
N LEU A 98 -0.02 -6.69 -0.57
CA LEU A 98 1.26 -6.78 -1.25
C LEU A 98 1.55 -8.22 -1.64
N LYS A 99 2.08 -8.40 -2.85
CA LYS A 99 2.72 -9.64 -3.29
C LYS A 99 4.06 -9.30 -3.92
N CYS A 100 5.10 -10.08 -3.62
CA CYS A 100 6.42 -9.89 -4.20
C CYS A 100 7.03 -11.20 -4.68
N TRP A 101 7.84 -11.11 -5.74
CA TRP A 101 8.58 -12.21 -6.34
C TRP A 101 9.96 -11.72 -6.78
N PHE A 102 10.94 -11.76 -5.88
CA PHE A 102 12.28 -11.24 -6.17
C PHE A 102 13.20 -12.23 -6.89
N ALA A 103 12.89 -13.53 -6.89
CA ALA A 103 13.62 -14.49 -7.72
C ALA A 103 13.28 -14.40 -9.23
N ASN A 104 12.30 -13.58 -9.62
CA ASN A 104 12.02 -13.29 -11.02
C ASN A 104 13.08 -12.36 -11.62
N ASP A 105 13.29 -12.46 -12.94
CA ASP A 105 14.10 -11.51 -13.70
C ASP A 105 13.24 -10.78 -14.75
N PRO A 106 12.92 -9.48 -14.56
CA PRO A 106 13.28 -8.66 -13.39
C PRO A 106 12.43 -8.99 -12.13
N PRO A 107 12.89 -8.60 -10.93
CA PRO A 107 12.12 -8.70 -9.68
C PRO A 107 10.75 -8.02 -9.80
N LYS A 108 9.71 -8.62 -9.21
CA LYS A 108 8.33 -8.13 -9.35
C LYS A 108 7.67 -7.84 -8.01
N ILE A 109 6.86 -6.78 -7.98
CA ILE A 109 5.88 -6.56 -6.93
C ILE A 109 4.52 -6.15 -7.48
N LYS A 110 3.49 -6.50 -6.72
CA LYS A 110 2.11 -6.04 -6.92
C LYS A 110 1.64 -5.42 -5.62
N LEU A 111 1.34 -4.13 -5.68
CA LEU A 111 0.74 -3.39 -4.58
C LEU A 111 -0.71 -3.10 -4.96
N ARG A 112 -1.62 -3.38 -4.04
CA ARG A 112 -3.04 -3.11 -4.22
C ARG A 112 -3.54 -2.32 -3.03
N VAL A 113 -4.08 -1.14 -3.27
CA VAL A 113 -4.51 -0.24 -2.20
C VAL A 113 -5.99 0.06 -2.35
N GLY A 114 -6.75 -0.20 -1.30
CA GLY A 114 -8.14 0.24 -1.18
C GLY A 114 -8.25 1.41 -0.22
N PHE A 115 -8.89 2.49 -0.65
CA PHE A 115 -9.24 3.64 0.17
C PHE A 115 -10.71 3.50 0.57
N PHE A 116 -10.96 3.05 1.79
CA PHE A 116 -12.32 2.79 2.28
C PHE A 116 -12.90 4.07 2.88
N GLY A 117 -13.96 4.59 2.29
CA GLY A 117 -14.64 5.77 2.82
C GLY A 117 -15.32 5.48 4.15
N GLY A 118 -15.39 6.50 5.00
CA GLY A 118 -16.24 6.51 6.20
C GLY A 118 -17.73 6.47 5.87
N PHE A 119 -18.56 6.91 6.81
CA PHE A 119 -20.01 7.03 6.61
C PHE A 119 -20.41 8.45 6.18
N ASP A 120 -21.56 8.56 5.51
CA ASP A 120 -22.25 9.83 5.33
C ASP A 120 -23.11 10.16 6.56
N ASN A 121 -23.70 11.36 6.60
CA ASN A 121 -24.55 11.82 7.71
C ASN A 121 -25.81 10.96 7.96
N ARG A 122 -26.10 9.99 7.06
CA ARG A 122 -27.23 9.05 7.16
C ARG A 122 -26.76 7.66 7.60
N GLY A 123 -25.49 7.48 7.94
CA GLY A 123 -24.89 6.19 8.29
C GLY A 123 -24.64 5.27 7.08
N ILE A 124 -24.68 5.81 5.86
CA ILE A 124 -24.42 5.03 4.64
C ILE A 124 -22.91 5.08 4.34
N SER A 125 -22.28 3.91 4.15
CA SER A 125 -20.87 3.85 3.77
C SER A 125 -20.63 4.64 2.48
N LYS A 126 -19.73 5.63 2.56
CA LYS A 126 -19.22 6.36 1.40
C LYS A 126 -18.49 5.37 0.48
N PRO A 127 -18.58 5.56 -0.84
CA PRO A 127 -17.84 4.74 -1.79
C PRO A 127 -16.34 4.95 -1.61
N GLY A 128 -15.59 3.87 -1.71
CA GLY A 128 -14.14 3.87 -1.74
C GLY A 128 -13.58 3.77 -3.16
N ILE A 129 -12.26 3.75 -3.27
CA ILE A 129 -11.55 3.63 -4.54
C ILE A 129 -10.35 2.70 -4.41
N GLY A 130 -10.07 1.93 -5.46
CA GLY A 130 -8.95 1.01 -5.53
C GLY A 130 -7.86 1.48 -6.47
N PHE A 131 -6.61 1.21 -6.09
CA PHE A 131 -5.43 1.43 -6.91
C PHE A 131 -4.62 0.13 -6.98
N ARG A 132 -3.98 -0.10 -8.12
CA ARG A 132 -2.93 -1.10 -8.29
C ARG A 132 -1.66 -0.43 -8.75
N PHE A 133 -0.53 -0.86 -8.18
CA PHE A 133 0.81 -0.51 -8.63
C PHE A 133 1.54 -1.80 -8.97
N GLU A 134 2.15 -1.85 -10.14
CA GLU A 134 2.82 -3.06 -10.64
C GLU A 134 4.14 -2.70 -11.31
N THR A 135 5.16 -3.50 -11.04
CA THR A 135 6.41 -3.47 -11.81
C THR A 135 6.17 -3.96 -13.23
N ARG A 136 6.98 -3.47 -14.17
CA ARG A 136 6.91 -3.83 -15.58
C ARG A 136 6.86 -5.34 -15.83
N HIS A 137 6.10 -5.72 -16.85
CA HIS A 137 6.06 -7.07 -17.37
C HIS A 137 6.80 -7.11 -18.71
N LYS A 138 8.02 -7.66 -18.72
CA LYS A 138 8.86 -7.73 -19.93
C LYS A 138 8.11 -8.42 -21.07
N GLY A 139 8.00 -7.73 -22.21
CA GLY A 139 7.30 -8.24 -23.40
C GLY A 139 5.77 -8.11 -23.40
N ASP A 140 5.21 -7.38 -22.43
CA ASP A 140 3.78 -7.03 -22.37
C ASP A 140 3.55 -5.58 -22.87
N GLN A 141 2.30 -5.22 -23.15
CA GLN A 141 1.87 -3.82 -23.40
C GLN A 141 2.18 -2.90 -22.22
N HIS A 142 2.37 -3.47 -21.03
CA HIS A 142 2.77 -2.79 -19.79
C HIS A 142 4.24 -3.09 -19.40
N ASP A 143 5.17 -2.92 -20.35
CA ASP A 143 6.62 -2.99 -20.09
C ASP A 143 7.16 -1.70 -19.43
N PHE A 144 6.41 -1.17 -18.48
CA PHE A 144 6.79 -0.05 -17.61
C PHE A 144 6.10 -0.18 -16.24
N ASP A 145 6.78 0.31 -15.20
CA ASP A 145 6.19 0.36 -13.87
C ASP A 145 5.06 1.39 -13.85
N HIS A 146 3.91 1.00 -13.31
CA HIS A 146 2.70 1.81 -13.48
C HIS A 146 1.75 1.73 -12.29
N MET A 147 0.84 2.69 -12.28
CA MET A 147 -0.33 2.76 -11.43
C MET A 147 -1.60 2.75 -12.28
N GLN A 148 -2.62 2.05 -11.80
CA GLN A 148 -3.96 2.06 -12.40
C GLN A 148 -5.02 2.09 -11.32
N LEU A 149 -6.13 2.77 -11.61
CA LEU A 149 -7.36 2.57 -10.85
C LEU A 149 -7.88 1.15 -11.06
N CYS A 150 -8.39 0.54 -10.00
CA CYS A 150 -9.01 -0.78 -10.08
C CYS A 150 -10.30 -0.87 -9.26
N ILE A 151 -11.26 -1.62 -9.80
CA ILE A 151 -12.45 -2.04 -9.08
C ILE A 151 -12.07 -3.34 -8.37
N GLY A 152 -11.96 -3.30 -7.05
CA GLY A 152 -11.57 -4.47 -6.26
C GLY A 152 -10.05 -4.70 -6.14
N PRO A 153 -9.36 -3.92 -5.29
CA PRO A 153 -7.93 -4.09 -5.06
C PRO A 153 -7.58 -5.41 -4.32
N PHE A 154 -8.52 -6.02 -3.60
CA PHE A 154 -8.27 -7.26 -2.86
C PHE A 154 -8.72 -8.49 -3.67
N ASP A 155 -8.10 -9.66 -3.45
CA ASP A 155 -8.52 -10.89 -4.11
C ASP A 155 -9.86 -11.45 -3.58
N ASP A 156 -10.43 -10.82 -2.55
CA ASP A 156 -11.73 -11.16 -1.98
C ASP A 156 -12.83 -10.25 -2.54
N ASP A 157 -13.52 -10.74 -3.56
CA ASP A 157 -14.64 -10.06 -4.22
C ASP A 157 -15.77 -9.69 -3.28
N LYS A 158 -16.07 -10.53 -2.28
CA LYS A 158 -17.13 -10.25 -1.31
C LYS A 158 -16.72 -9.04 -0.47
N PHE A 159 -15.49 -9.04 0.03
CA PHE A 159 -14.95 -7.91 0.79
C PHE A 159 -14.94 -6.61 -0.02
N ASN A 160 -14.51 -6.67 -1.29
CA ASN A 160 -14.53 -5.50 -2.18
C ASN A 160 -15.95 -4.94 -2.35
N LYS A 161 -16.94 -5.81 -2.66
CA LYS A 161 -18.33 -5.39 -2.90
C LYS A 161 -19.00 -4.85 -1.65
N GLU A 162 -18.78 -5.48 -0.50
CA GLU A 162 -19.45 -5.15 0.75
C GLU A 162 -18.83 -3.90 1.42
N TYR A 163 -17.50 -3.77 1.37
CA TYR A 163 -16.80 -2.74 2.14
C TYR A 163 -16.25 -1.60 1.30
N LEU A 164 -15.66 -1.88 0.13
CA LEU A 164 -15.08 -0.80 -0.68
C LEU A 164 -16.17 -0.04 -1.43
N LYS A 165 -17.19 -0.75 -1.94
CA LYS A 165 -18.33 -0.14 -2.66
C LYS A 165 -17.88 0.88 -3.72
N CYS A 166 -16.90 0.50 -4.55
CA CYS A 166 -16.43 1.35 -5.64
C CYS A 166 -17.63 1.87 -6.47
N PRO A 167 -17.64 3.15 -6.85
CA PRO A 167 -18.72 3.69 -7.65
C PRO A 167 -18.92 2.91 -8.95
N THR A 168 -20.17 2.57 -9.27
CA THR A 168 -20.52 1.77 -10.46
C THR A 168 -20.26 2.50 -11.78
N TRP A 169 -20.08 3.82 -11.74
CA TRP A 169 -19.73 4.64 -12.90
C TRP A 169 -18.22 4.59 -13.23
N LEU A 170 -17.37 4.05 -12.34
CA LEU A 170 -15.97 3.85 -12.67
C LEU A 170 -15.85 2.77 -13.76
N PRO A 171 -15.13 3.01 -14.86
CA PRO A 171 -14.90 2.00 -15.87
C PRO A 171 -14.08 0.84 -15.30
N SER A 172 -14.33 -0.35 -15.84
CA SER A 172 -13.58 -1.57 -15.50
C SER A 172 -12.13 -1.53 -15.97
N ASN A 173 -11.84 -0.75 -17.02
CA ASN A 173 -10.52 -0.60 -17.61
C ASN A 173 -10.08 0.86 -17.52
N TRP A 174 -8.98 1.12 -16.82
CA TRP A 174 -8.34 2.42 -16.73
C TRP A 174 -6.98 2.40 -17.43
N PRO A 175 -6.60 3.48 -18.14
CA PRO A 175 -5.26 3.59 -18.70
C PRO A 175 -4.20 3.50 -17.61
N ALA A 176 -3.10 2.82 -17.92
CA ALA A 176 -1.94 2.77 -17.05
C ALA A 176 -1.22 4.12 -17.03
N VAL A 177 -0.97 4.63 -15.82
CA VAL A 177 -0.17 5.83 -15.60
C VAL A 177 1.22 5.39 -15.19
N THR A 178 2.22 5.79 -15.97
CA THR A 178 3.62 5.48 -15.66
C THR A 178 4.02 6.07 -14.32
N THR A 179 4.76 5.28 -13.54
CA THR A 179 5.36 5.75 -12.28
C THR A 179 6.85 6.03 -12.51
N PRO A 180 7.47 6.94 -11.72
CA PRO A 180 8.90 7.22 -11.85
C PRO A 180 9.79 6.09 -11.30
N SER A 181 9.23 4.95 -10.88
CA SER A 181 10.01 3.86 -10.31
C SER A 181 10.81 3.11 -11.36
N LYS A 182 11.86 2.42 -10.89
CA LYS A 182 12.74 1.59 -11.73
C LYS A 182 12.86 0.16 -11.22
N ASP A 183 12.44 -0.06 -9.99
CA ASP A 183 12.55 -1.31 -9.24
C ASP A 183 11.43 -1.41 -8.18
N PRO A 184 11.17 -2.61 -7.64
CA PRO A 184 10.19 -2.82 -6.57
C PRO A 184 10.20 -1.82 -5.42
N VAL A 185 11.36 -1.47 -4.87
CA VAL A 185 11.43 -0.61 -3.68
C VAL A 185 11.06 0.82 -4.07
N SER A 186 11.58 1.31 -5.19
CA SER A 186 11.21 2.63 -5.72
C SER A 186 9.72 2.72 -6.07
N LEU A 187 9.06 1.62 -6.48
CA LEU A 187 7.61 1.60 -6.71
C LEU A 187 6.80 1.71 -5.41
N LEU A 188 7.19 0.97 -4.36
CA LEU A 188 6.59 1.13 -3.03
C LEU A 188 6.78 2.56 -2.50
N VAL A 189 7.99 3.11 -2.62
CA VAL A 189 8.29 4.49 -2.18
C VAL A 189 7.48 5.51 -3.00
N SER A 190 7.36 5.31 -4.31
CA SER A 190 6.54 6.18 -5.20
C SER A 190 5.07 6.18 -4.79
N MET A 191 4.51 5.01 -4.43
CA MET A 191 3.15 4.91 -3.90
C MET A 191 3.01 5.68 -2.58
N LEU A 192 3.92 5.48 -1.64
CA LEU A 192 3.86 6.16 -0.33
C LEU A 192 3.97 7.68 -0.49
N VAL A 193 4.89 8.17 -1.31
CA VAL A 193 5.03 9.61 -1.57
C VAL A 193 3.80 10.17 -2.30
N SER A 194 3.21 9.42 -3.22
CA SER A 194 1.96 9.83 -3.90
C SER A 194 0.80 10.04 -2.92
N PHE A 195 0.73 9.25 -1.83
CA PHE A 195 -0.36 9.33 -0.86
C PHE A 195 -0.10 10.27 0.31
N TYR A 196 1.14 10.36 0.78
CA TYR A 196 1.50 11.05 2.03
C TYR A 196 2.43 12.24 1.83
N GLY A 197 2.85 12.53 0.59
CA GLY A 197 3.89 13.52 0.31
C GLY A 197 5.28 13.07 0.76
N ARG A 198 6.27 13.98 0.67
CA ARG A 198 7.67 13.68 1.03
C ARG A 198 7.88 13.40 2.52
N ASP A 199 7.01 13.90 3.39
CA ASP A 199 7.17 13.80 4.83
C ASP A 199 7.14 12.35 5.34
N ILE A 200 6.50 11.44 4.60
CA ILE A 200 6.52 10.01 4.93
C ILE A 200 7.93 9.42 4.91
N LEU A 201 8.84 9.98 4.09
CA LEU A 201 10.23 9.51 4.01
C LEU A 201 10.99 9.74 5.32
N GLN A 202 10.57 10.71 6.15
CA GLN A 202 11.18 10.96 7.45
C GLN A 202 11.00 9.76 8.40
N GLN A 203 9.92 8.99 8.22
CA GLN A 203 9.65 7.78 9.00
C GLN A 203 10.63 6.64 8.66
N PHE A 204 11.28 6.73 7.49
CA PHE A 204 12.22 5.72 7.00
C PHE A 204 13.68 6.17 7.04
N ARG A 205 14.01 7.27 7.74
CA ARG A 205 15.36 7.87 7.76
C ARG A 205 16.51 6.92 8.17
N LYS A 206 16.19 5.82 8.88
CA LYS A 206 17.17 4.78 9.26
C LYS A 206 17.46 3.76 8.16
N ILE A 207 16.73 3.86 7.04
CA ILE A 207 16.84 3.00 5.86
C ILE A 207 17.45 3.86 4.75
N ASN A 208 18.52 3.37 4.11
CA ASN A 208 19.11 4.08 2.99
C ASN A 208 18.19 3.97 1.76
N LEU A 209 17.39 5.00 1.53
CA LEU A 209 16.46 5.11 0.39
C LEU A 209 16.93 6.07 -0.71
N GLU A 210 18.17 6.57 -0.64
CA GLU A 210 18.67 7.59 -1.57
C GLU A 210 18.59 7.11 -3.03
N LYS A 211 19.01 5.86 -3.29
CA LYS A 211 18.95 5.28 -4.64
C LYS A 211 17.52 5.07 -5.15
N TYR A 212 16.56 4.85 -4.25
CA TYR A 212 15.17 4.55 -4.57
C TYR A 212 14.27 5.80 -4.68
N THR A 213 14.74 6.93 -4.18
CA THR A 213 14.03 8.22 -4.21
C THR A 213 14.51 9.14 -5.33
N LYS A 214 15.66 8.86 -5.96
CA LYS A 214 16.26 9.71 -7.01
C LYS A 214 15.30 10.09 -8.14
N ALA A 215 14.43 9.17 -8.57
CA ALA A 215 13.49 9.42 -9.64
C ALA A 215 12.28 10.28 -9.22
N LEU A 216 12.01 10.37 -7.92
CA LEU A 216 10.95 11.22 -7.36
C LEU A 216 11.34 12.70 -7.31
N ASN A 217 12.63 13.03 -7.46
CA ASN A 217 13.08 14.42 -7.47
C ASN A 217 12.42 15.23 -8.59
N TYR A 218 12.18 14.63 -9.76
CA TYR A 218 11.56 15.29 -10.92
C TYR A 218 10.06 15.56 -10.80
N VAL A 219 9.36 14.90 -9.87
CA VAL A 219 7.90 15.00 -9.71
C VAL A 219 7.52 16.04 -8.65
N LEU A 220 8.53 16.57 -7.95
CA LEU A 220 8.35 17.24 -6.66
C LEU A 220 9.16 18.55 -6.60
N GLU A 221 9.57 19.08 -7.76
CA GLU A 221 9.96 20.48 -8.00
C GLU A 221 8.73 21.28 -8.43
#